data_AF-A0A7C2XY41-F1
#
_entry.id   AF-A0A7C2XY41-F1
#
_cell.length_a   1.000
_cell.length_b   1.000
_cell.length_c   1.000
_cell.angle_alpha   90.00
_cell.angle_beta   90.00
_cell.angle_gamma   90.00
#
_symmetry.space_group_name_H-M   'P 1'
#
loop_
_entity.id
_entity.type
_entity.pdbx_description
1 polymer ?
#
loop_
_entity_poly.entity_id
_entity_poly.type
_entity_poly.pdbx_seq_one_letter_code
_entity_poly.pdbx_strand_id
1 'polypeptide(L)' 'MPSAQLSWASYKLEANAGSRESLFSGAAGLLLRPWNVLTIDSQLQYLHNRFYSNDARFLVRLQYWFFKKI' A
#
# COMPACT_ATOMS: atom_id res chain seq x y z
N MET A 1 7.24 -10.11 -9.34
CA MET A 1 6.52 -9.05 -10.05
C MET A 1 6.56 -7.79 -9.20
N PRO A 2 7.34 -6.78 -9.61
CA PRO A 2 7.33 -5.48 -8.95
C PRO A 2 6.01 -4.75 -9.24
N SER A 3 5.59 -3.89 -8.32
CA SER A 3 4.43 -3.01 -8.46
C SER A 3 4.71 -1.67 -7.80
N ALA A 4 4.10 -0.61 -8.33
CA ALA A 4 4.18 0.72 -7.77
C ALA A 4 2.82 1.41 -7.91
N GLN A 5 2.45 2.22 -6.92
CA GLN A 5 1.19 2.96 -6.87
C GLN A 5 1.48 4.36 -6.33
N LEU A 6 0.86 5.37 -6.93
CA LEU A 6 0.88 6.75 -6.47
C LEU A 6 -0.55 7.25 -6.40
N SER A 7 -0.88 8.00 -5.37
CA SER A 7 -2.20 8.57 -5.17
C SER A 7 -2.10 9.96 -4.57
N TRP A 8 -2.94 10.85 -5.08
CA TRP A 8 -3.14 12.19 -4.56
C TRP A 8 -4.63 12.42 -4.34
N ALA A 9 -4.98 12.98 -3.19
CA ALA A 9 -6.36 13.34 -2.87
C ALA A 9 -6.39 14.73 -2.24
N SER A 10 -7.48 15.47 -2.51
CA SER A 10 -7.76 16.76 -1.89
C SER A 10 -9.16 16.77 -1.27
N TYR A 11 -9.22 16.93 0.05
CA TYR A 11 -10.45 16.82 0.83
C TYR A 11 -10.66 18.04 1.72
N LYS A 12 -11.89 18.24 2.19
CA LYS A 12 -12.22 19.23 3.23
C LYS A 12 -12.43 18.47 4.53
N LEU A 13 -11.83 18.92 5.63
CA LEU A 13 -12.08 18.30 6.95
C LEU A 13 -13.47 18.63 7.50
N GLU A 14 -13.95 19.84 7.22
CA GLU A 14 -15.27 20.30 7.66
C GLU A 14 -16.02 20.95 6.50
N ALA A 15 -17.36 20.91 6.57
CA ALA A 15 -18.22 21.49 5.53
C ALA A 15 -17.95 22.99 5.29
N ASN A 16 -17.56 23.71 6.36
CA ASN A 16 -17.28 25.14 6.34
C ASN A 16 -15.77 25.48 6.35
N ALA A 17 -14.90 24.48 6.21
CA ALA A 17 -13.45 24.74 6.18
C ALA A 17 -13.07 25.55 4.94
N GLY A 18 -12.41 26.70 5.16
CA GLY A 18 -11.92 27.57 4.09
C GLY A 18 -10.72 27.00 3.32
N SER A 19 -9.98 26.06 3.92
CA SER A 19 -8.82 25.40 3.29
C SER A 19 -9.13 23.94 2.93
N ARG A 20 -8.67 23.53 1.75
CA ARG A 20 -8.61 22.11 1.36
C ARG A 20 -7.27 21.54 1.79
N GLU A 21 -7.30 20.28 2.14
CA GLU A 21 -6.14 19.57 2.66
C GLU A 21 -5.73 18.49 1.66
N SER A 22 -4.43 18.33 1.49
CA SER A 22 -3.86 17.43 0.49
C SER A 22 -3.31 16.19 1.18
N LEU A 23 -3.60 15.05 0.56
CA LEU A 23 -3.04 13.76 0.93
C LEU A 23 -2.24 13.23 -0.25
N PHE A 24 -0.97 12.96 -0.02
CA PHE A 24 -0.13 12.25 -0.97
C PHE A 24 0.22 10.89 -0.41
N SER A 25 0.11 9.84 -1.23
CA SER A 25 0.54 8.51 -0.84
C SER A 25 1.20 7.78 -1.99
N GLY A 26 2.14 6.93 -1.63
CA GLY A 26 2.82 6.03 -2.55
C GLY A 26 2.93 4.65 -1.94
N ALA A 27 2.95 3.63 -2.80
CA ALA A 27 3.29 2.29 -2.39
C ALA A 27 4.16 1.62 -3.45
N ALA A 28 5.10 0.80 -3.00
CA ALA A 28 5.88 -0.08 -3.85
C ALA A 28 5.79 -1.49 -3.28
N GLY A 29 5.65 -2.49 -4.14
CA GLY A 29 5.52 -3.87 -3.72
C GLY A 29 6.26 -4.83 -4.61
N LEU A 30 6.60 -5.99 -4.06
CA LEU A 30 7.27 -7.06 -4.75
C LEU A 30 6.60 -8.39 -4.40
N LEU A 31 6.00 -9.01 -5.42
CA LEU A 31 5.46 -10.35 -5.33
C LEU A 31 6.46 -11.37 -5.87
N LEU A 32 6.88 -12.32 -5.05
CA LEU A 32 7.77 -13.41 -5.40
C LEU A 32 7.02 -14.75 -5.34
N ARG A 33 7.21 -15.58 -6.35
CA ARG A 33 6.66 -16.93 -6.43
C ARG A 33 7.78 -17.91 -6.76
N PRO A 34 8.67 -18.21 -5.78
CA PRO A 34 9.81 -19.09 -6.02
C PRO A 34 9.37 -20.52 -6.36
N TRP A 35 8.24 -20.98 -5.81
CA TRP A 35 7.60 -22.23 -6.18
C TRP A 35 6.12 -21.99 -6.51
N ASN A 36 5.52 -22.86 -7.32
CA ASN A 36 4.10 -22.75 -7.69
C ASN A 36 3.15 -22.78 -6.48
N VAL A 37 3.61 -23.32 -5.35
CA VAL A 37 2.86 -23.45 -4.09
C VAL A 37 3.15 -22.34 -3.08
N LEU A 38 4.22 -21.55 -3.25
CA LEU A 38 4.62 -20.52 -2.28
C LEU A 38 4.56 -19.14 -2.95
N THR A 39 3.75 -18.25 -2.38
CA THR A 39 3.73 -16.84 -2.75
C THR A 39 4.18 -16.00 -1.56
N ILE A 40 5.13 -15.13 -1.80
CA ILE A 40 5.63 -14.13 -0.86
C ILE A 40 5.30 -12.77 -1.46
N ASP A 41 4.64 -11.92 -0.70
CA ASP A 41 4.26 -10.57 -1.14
C ASP A 41 4.74 -9.58 -0.09
N SER A 42 5.56 -8.61 -0.51
CA SER A 42 6.02 -7.51 0.34
C SER A 42 5.57 -6.18 -0.25
N GLN A 43 5.13 -5.27 0.63
CA GLN A 43 4.66 -3.95 0.24
C GLN A 43 5.13 -2.90 1.23
N LEU A 44 5.72 -1.82 0.72
CA LEU A 44 6.01 -0.60 1.44
C LEU A 44 4.99 0.45 1.01
N GLN A 45 4.29 1.05 1.96
CA GLN A 45 3.37 2.16 1.75
C GLN A 45 3.85 3.37 2.55
N TYR A 46 3.81 4.54 1.93
CA TYR A 46 4.13 5.81 2.53
C TYR A 46 2.98 6.79 2.30
N LEU A 47 2.60 7.52 3.33
CA LEU A 47 1.48 8.44 3.31
C LEU A 47 1.89 9.73 4.02
N HIS A 48 1.73 10.85 3.31
CA HIS A 48 2.06 12.18 3.77
C HIS A 48 0.82 13.06 3.78
N ASN A 49 0.50 13.62 4.94
CA ASN A 49 -0.63 14.51 5.15
C ASN A 49 -0.25 15.59 6.16
N ARG A 50 -0.86 16.77 6.05
CA ARG A 50 -0.69 17.85 7.01
C ARG A 50 -1.09 17.45 8.45
N PHE A 51 -2.11 16.60 8.59
CA PHE A 51 -2.63 16.17 9.91
C PHE A 51 -2.01 14.89 10.45
N TYR A 52 -1.82 13.88 9.58
CA TYR A 52 -1.25 12.59 9.96
C TYR A 52 0.28 12.56 9.86
N SER A 53 0.92 13.68 9.51
CA SER A 53 2.37 13.78 9.28
C SER A 53 2.84 12.72 8.27
N ASN A 54 3.90 11.97 8.60
CA ASN A 54 4.44 10.87 7.82
C ASN A 54 4.02 9.53 8.43
N ASP A 55 3.21 8.75 7.72
CA ASP A 55 2.86 7.37 8.07
C ASP A 55 3.56 6.43 7.07
N ALA A 56 4.39 5.52 7.58
CA ALA A 56 5.08 4.51 6.79
C ALA A 56 4.67 3.12 7.28
N ARG A 57 4.24 2.27 6.35
CA ARG A 57 3.75 0.92 6.64
C ARG A 57 4.51 -0.08 5.79
N PHE A 58 5.00 -1.14 6.42
CA PHE A 58 5.61 -2.27 5.75
C PHE A 58 4.77 -3.51 6.00
N LEU A 59 4.33 -4.16 4.93
CA LEU A 59 3.50 -5.35 4.97
C LEU A 59 4.25 -6.51 4.31
N VAL A 60 4.17 -7.67 4.96
CA VAL A 60 4.65 -8.93 4.40
C VAL A 60 3.55 -9.96 4.52
N ARG A 61 3.31 -10.69 3.45
CA ARG A 61 2.34 -11.77 3.37
C ARG A 61 3.01 -13.01 2.81
N LEU A 62 2.81 -14.13 3.48
CA LEU A 62 3.24 -15.45 3.04
C LEU A 62 2.01 -16.32 2.81
N GLN A 63 1.93 -16.96 1.64
CA GLN A 63 0.85 -17.86 1.28
C GLN A 63 1.45 -19.18 0.80
N TYR A 64 0.97 -20.29 1.35
CA TYR A 64 1.36 -21.62 0.94
C TYR A 64 0.14 -22.44 0.53
N TRP A 65 0.23 -23.12 -0.60
CA TRP A 65 -0.83 -23.95 -1.15
C TRP A 65 -0.53 -25.43 -0.90
N PHE A 66 -1.32 -26.06 -0.03
CA PHE A 66 -1.09 -27.44 0.44
C PHE A 66 -1.53 -28.54 -0.54
N PHE A 67 -2.29 -28.22 -1.60
CA PHE A 67 -2.85 -29.22 -2.51
C PHE A 67 -2.15 -29.23 -3.87
N LYS A 68 -1.63 -30.38 -4.32
CA LYS A 68 -1.27 -30.52 -5.73
C LYS A 68 -2.55 -30.60 -6.56
N LYS A 69 -2.60 -29.90 -7.69
CA LYS A 69 -3.58 -30.20 -8.73
C LYS A 69 -3.35 -31.67 -9.12
N ILE A 70 -4.34 -32.53 -8.88
CA ILE A 70 -4.35 -33.93 -9.34
C ILE A 70 -4.34 -33.91 -10.88
#